data_AF-A0A727CVA6-F1
#
_entry.id   AF-A0A727CVA6-F1
#
_cell.length_a   1.000
_cell.length_b   1.000
_cell.length_c   1.000
_cell.angle_alpha   90.00
_cell.angle_beta   90.00
_cell.angle_gamma   90.00
#
_symmetry.space_group_name_H-M   'P 1'
#
loop_
_entity.id
_entity.type
_entity.pdbx_description
1 polymer ?
#
loop_
_entity_poly.entity_id
_entity_poly.type
_entity_poly.pdbx_seq_one_letter_code
_entity_poly.pdbx_strand_id
1 'polypeptide(L)' 'MGSTISPPSGEYLLEMRGINKSFPGVKALDNVNLNVRPHSIHALMGENGAG' A
#
# COMPACT_ATOMS: atom_id res chain seq x y z
N MET A 1 -18.31 14.21 11.39
CA MET A 1 -17.18 14.44 10.47
C MET A 1 -16.29 13.20 10.51
N GLY A 2 -16.08 12.56 9.36
CA GLY A 2 -15.10 11.48 9.16
C GLY A 2 -15.49 10.09 9.65
N SER A 3 -16.59 9.50 9.14
CA SER A 3 -16.84 8.06 9.33
C SER A 3 -15.80 7.28 8.54
N THR A 4 -14.85 6.64 9.23
CA THR A 4 -13.92 5.69 8.64
C THR A 4 -14.73 4.48 8.17
N ILE A 5 -15.02 4.43 6.87
CA ILE A 5 -15.65 3.26 6.26
C ILE A 5 -14.57 2.17 6.26
N SER A 6 -14.55 1.34 7.30
CA SER A 6 -13.78 0.10 7.25
C SER A 6 -14.33 -0.72 6.08
N PRO A 7 -13.50 -1.12 5.09
CA PRO A 7 -13.97 -1.95 3.99
C PRO A 7 -14.55 -3.25 4.58
N PRO A 8 -15.59 -3.83 3.96
CA PRO A 8 -16.23 -5.02 4.46
C PRO A 8 -15.18 -6.11 4.69
N SER A 9 -15.18 -6.70 5.88
CA SER A 9 -14.26 -7.74 6.32
C SER A 9 -14.35 -8.94 5.37
N GLY A 10 -13.47 -8.96 4.37
CA GLY A 10 -13.48 -9.96 3.29
C GLY A 10 -13.17 -9.41 1.89
N GLU A 11 -13.09 -8.10 1.70
CA GLU A 11 -12.82 -7.53 0.37
C GLU A 11 -11.36 -7.70 -0.10
N TYR A 12 -10.41 -7.54 0.82
CA TYR A 12 -8.98 -7.60 0.54
C TYR A 12 -8.32 -8.75 1.32
N LEU A 13 -7.49 -9.53 0.63
CA LEU A 13 -6.67 -10.59 1.19
C LEU A 13 -5.44 -10.01 1.92
N LEU A 14 -4.88 -8.91 1.41
CA LEU A 14 -3.78 -8.17 2.01
C LEU A 14 -4.10 -6.69 1.98
N GLU A 15 -3.89 -6.03 3.11
CA GLU A 15 -4.10 -4.59 3.27
C GLU A 15 -2.89 -3.97 3.98
N MET A 16 -2.22 -3.05 3.29
CA MET A 16 -1.06 -2.31 3.75
C MET A 16 -1.44 -0.85 3.85
N ARG A 17 -1.29 -0.26 5.04
CA ARG A 17 -1.68 1.13 5.32
C ARG A 17 -0.51 1.92 5.89
N GLY A 18 -0.29 3.12 5.35
CA GLY A 18 0.70 4.08 5.84
C GLY A 18 2.12 3.54 5.85
N ILE A 19 2.49 2.76 4.83
CA ILE A 19 3.80 2.13 4.75
C ILE A 19 4.86 3.17 4.50
N ASN A 20 5.84 3.19 5.38
CA ASN A 20 7.02 4.04 5.30
C ASN A 20 8.27 3.15 5.31
N LYS A 21 9.22 3.43 4.42
CA LYS A 21 10.50 2.74 4.37
C LYS A 21 11.60 3.73 4.13
N SER A 22 12.61 3.69 5.00
CA SER A 22 13.80 4.53 4.88
C SER A 22 15.07 3.69 4.98
N PHE A 23 16.08 4.14 4.27
CA PHE A 23 17.48 3.70 4.35
C PHE A 23 18.34 4.94 4.70
N PRO A 24 19.60 4.79 5.11
CA PRO A 24 20.46 5.95 5.38
C PRO A 24 20.50 6.92 4.17
N GLY A 25 20.03 8.15 4.38
CA GLY A 25 19.99 9.20 3.36
C GLY A 25 18.86 9.10 2.32
N VAL A 26 17.99 8.07 2.38
CA VAL A 26 16.92 7.87 1.38
C VAL A 26 15.61 7.47 2.05
N LYS A 27 14.53 8.19 1.76
CA LYS A 27 13.15 7.77 2.06
C LYS A 27 12.59 7.05 0.83
N ALA A 28 12.62 5.73 0.88
CA ALA A 28 12.25 4.85 -0.23
C ALA A 28 10.72 4.82 -0.42
N LEU A 29 9.96 4.67 0.68
CA LEU A 29 8.50 4.73 0.67
C LEU A 29 8.01 5.77 1.67
N ASP A 30 7.04 6.59 1.26
CA ASP A 30 6.39 7.59 2.11
C ASP A 30 4.87 7.40 2.11
N ASN A 31 4.32 7.01 3.26
CA ASN A 31 2.88 6.87 3.51
C ASN A 31 2.11 6.10 2.40
N VAL A 32 2.67 4.99 1.94
CA VAL A 32 2.13 4.19 0.83
C VAL A 32 1.02 3.26 1.32
N ASN A 33 -0.06 3.12 0.54
CA ASN A 33 -1.16 2.19 0.81
C ASN A 33 -1.30 1.19 -0.34
N LEU A 34 -1.52 -0.09 -0.03
CA LEU A 34 -1.75 -1.14 -1.02
C LEU A 34 -2.81 -2.13 -0.52
N ASN A 35 -3.83 -2.37 -1.33
CA ASN A 35 -4.90 -3.33 -1.05
C ASN A 35 -4.92 -4.38 -2.15
N VAL A 36 -4.83 -5.67 -1.79
CA VAL A 36 -4.82 -6.79 -2.73
C VAL A 36 -6.05 -7.65 -2.51
N ARG A 37 -6.85 -7.86 -3.56
CA ARG A 37 -8.03 -8.72 -3.53
C ARG A 37 -7.64 -10.20 -3.68
N PRO A 38 -8.41 -11.16 -3.11
CA PRO A 38 -8.21 -12.58 -3.41
C PRO A 38 -8.27 -12.86 -4.92
N HIS A 39 -7.49 -13.84 -5.39
CA HIS A 39 -7.48 -14.29 -6.79
C HIS A 39 -7.16 -13.20 -7.84
N SER A 40 -6.34 -12.22 -7.48
CA SER A 40 -5.96 -11.11 -8.37
C SER A 40 -4.45 -11.04 -8.58
N ILE A 41 -4.04 -10.51 -9.73
CA ILE A 41 -2.64 -10.18 -10.04
C ILE A 41 -2.49 -8.67 -10.05
N HIS A 42 -1.54 -8.15 -9.28
CA HIS A 42 -1.20 -6.73 -9.23
C HIS A 42 0.19 -6.53 -9.85
N ALA A 43 0.28 -5.62 -10.81
CA ALA A 43 1.55 -5.17 -11.35
C ALA A 43 1.91 -3.82 -10.72
N LEU A 44 3.11 -3.71 -10.19
CA LEU A 44 3.70 -2.45 -9.74
C LEU A 44 4.74 -2.02 -10.77
N MET A 45 4.64 -0.78 -11.23
CA MET A 45 5.49 -0.22 -12.28
C MET A 45 6.01 1.13 -11.80
N GLY A 46 7.25 1.44 -12.16
CA GLY A 46 7.90 2.69 -11.79
C GLY A 46 9.27 2.78 -12.43
N GLU A 47 9.84 3.99 -12.36
CA GLU A 47 11.21 4.24 -12.78
C GLU A 47 12.22 3.58 -11.82
N ASN A 48 13.48 3.49 -12.24
CA ASN A 48 14.55 2.98 -11.38
C ASN A 48 14.64 3.83 -10.09
N GLY A 49 14.39 3.20 -8.95
CA GLY A 49 14.41 3.86 -7.64
C GLY A 49 13.11 4.55 -7.22
N ALA A 50 11.98 4.29 -7.90
CA ALA A 50 10.68 4.89 -7.58
C ALA A 50 10.04 4.42 -6.25
N GLY A 51 10.65 3.44 -5.58
CA GLY A 51 10.16 2.92 -4.30
C GLY A 51 11.15 2.00 -3.63
#